data_AF-A0A7H0VAS4-F1
#
_entry.id   AF-A0A7H0VAS4-F1
#
_cell.length_a   1.000
_cell.length_b   1.000
_cell.length_c   1.000
_cell.angle_alpha   90.00
_cell.angle_beta   90.00
_cell.angle_gamma   90.00
#
_symmetry.space_group_name_H-M   'P 1'
#
loop_
_entity.id
_entity.type
_entity.pdbx_description
1 polymer ?
#
loop_
_entity_poly.entity_id
_entity_poly.type
_entity_poly.pdbx_seq_one_letter_code
_entity_poly.pdbx_strand_id
1 'polypeptide(L)'
;MKRLLILPLLALSLIACEKDDDSTTNDPGNNGNSNPSALTNNMISVGTDSTSLNKYSAYVATDVNTNKTYFDIFIYKDDVLDRKQYMLLHLTEIPTASKTLNWQSGANAPGAIKADEFVIYPKVNDKRWFGVYSVSGYETTGTMQATVNNGKLTLSYEDIELADEFISVNVTERKKCSGKLTFLLSDLQGLTTTAQTLDLVAE
;
A
#
# COMPACT_ATOMS: atom_id res chain seq x y z
N MET A 1 52.91 36.88 -0.66
CA MET A 1 51.85 36.42 0.27
C MET A 1 50.67 37.39 0.19
N LYS A 2 49.56 36.99 -0.42
CA LYS A 2 48.29 37.72 -0.41
C LYS A 2 47.19 36.70 -0.09
N ARG A 3 46.64 36.80 1.12
CA ARG A 3 45.46 36.06 1.57
C ARG A 3 44.25 36.78 1.02
N LEU A 4 43.46 36.12 0.18
CA LEU A 4 42.12 36.58 -0.20
C LEU A 4 41.11 35.78 0.62
N LEU A 5 40.49 36.46 1.57
CA LEU A 5 39.41 35.98 2.42
C LEU A 5 38.11 36.15 1.63
N ILE A 6 37.39 35.06 1.32
CA ILE A 6 36.04 35.14 0.78
C ILE A 6 35.09 34.66 1.88
N LEU A 7 34.32 35.60 2.44
CA LEU A 7 33.19 35.34 3.32
C LEU A 7 32.03 34.74 2.52
N PRO A 8 31.31 33.73 3.04
CA PRO A 8 30.03 33.32 2.48
C PRO A 8 28.92 34.28 2.93
N LEU A 9 28.20 34.86 1.97
CA LEU A 9 26.97 35.62 2.23
C LEU A 9 25.81 34.62 2.32
N LEU A 10 25.35 34.31 3.54
CA LEU A 10 24.07 33.66 3.78
C LEU A 10 22.94 34.66 3.48
N ALA A 11 22.09 34.34 2.50
CA ALA A 11 20.79 34.98 2.37
C ALA A 11 19.72 34.02 2.93
N LEU A 12 19.29 34.27 4.17
CA LEU A 12 18.05 33.72 4.72
C LEU A 12 16.88 34.50 4.12
N SER A 13 16.08 33.89 3.26
CA SER A 13 14.74 34.40 2.96
C SER A 13 13.75 33.88 3.99
N LEU A 14 13.50 34.70 5.01
CA LEU A 14 12.32 34.60 5.87
C LEU A 14 11.11 35.09 5.07
N ILE A 15 10.23 34.18 4.65
CA ILE A 15 8.86 34.57 4.29
C ILE A 15 8.05 34.46 5.59
N ALA A 16 7.65 35.62 6.08
CA ALA A 16 6.78 35.78 7.23
C ALA A 16 5.37 35.31 6.90
N CYS A 17 4.74 34.66 7.87
CA CYS A 17 3.30 34.43 7.94
C CYS A 17 2.55 35.75 7.82
N GLU A 18 1.70 35.88 6.81
CA GLU A 18 0.49 36.67 6.95
C GLU A 18 -0.58 35.80 7.60
N LYS A 19 -1.19 36.36 8.64
CA LYS A 19 -2.23 35.77 9.45
C LYS A 19 -3.49 36.56 9.12
N ASP A 20 -4.42 35.94 8.40
CA ASP A 20 -5.80 36.41 8.30
C ASP A 20 -6.71 35.38 8.98
N ASP A 21 -7.23 35.78 10.13
CA ASP A 21 -8.46 35.22 10.70
C ASP A 21 -9.63 35.93 10.01
N ASP A 22 -10.50 35.20 9.33
CA ASP A 22 -11.92 35.57 9.32
C ASP A 22 -12.86 34.38 9.04
N SER A 23 -14.07 34.58 9.51
CA SER A 23 -15.13 33.62 9.85
C SER A 23 -15.61 32.60 8.80
N THR A 24 -16.13 31.50 9.35
CA THR A 24 -17.01 30.45 8.82
C THR A 24 -17.71 30.69 7.47
N THR A 25 -17.52 29.74 6.55
CA THR A 25 -18.59 29.20 5.68
C THR A 25 -18.48 27.68 5.64
N ASN A 26 -19.47 27.00 6.22
CA ASN A 26 -19.76 25.60 5.90
C ASN A 26 -20.36 25.59 4.49
N ASP A 27 -19.62 25.10 3.51
CA ASP A 27 -20.20 24.71 2.23
C ASP A 27 -19.99 23.19 2.04
N PRO A 28 -21.08 22.39 1.99
CA PRO A 28 -20.99 20.96 1.78
C PRO A 28 -20.94 20.67 0.28
N GLY A 29 -19.75 20.39 -0.24
CA GLY A 29 -19.62 19.87 -1.60
C GLY A 29 -18.17 19.83 -2.09
N ASN A 30 -17.62 18.65 -2.32
CA ASN A 30 -17.54 18.11 -3.68
C ASN A 30 -16.89 16.71 -3.65
N ASN A 31 -17.59 15.72 -4.20
CA ASN A 31 -17.04 14.39 -4.46
C ASN A 31 -15.97 14.49 -5.55
N GLY A 32 -14.80 13.89 -5.29
CA GLY A 32 -13.74 13.73 -6.27
C GLY A 32 -12.60 14.70 -6.05
N ASN A 33 -11.67 14.34 -5.18
CA ASN A 33 -10.29 14.76 -5.36
C ASN A 33 -9.38 13.68 -4.77
N SER A 34 -8.75 12.95 -5.69
CA SER A 34 -7.57 12.13 -5.47
C SER A 34 -6.46 13.02 -4.90
N ASN A 35 -6.44 13.19 -3.58
CA ASN A 35 -5.28 13.70 -2.90
C ASN A 35 -4.19 12.63 -3.04
N PRO A 36 -3.02 12.94 -3.62
CA PRO A 36 -1.92 11.99 -3.62
C PRO A 36 -1.57 11.70 -2.16
N SER A 37 -1.61 10.42 -1.78
CA SER A 37 -1.23 9.97 -0.44
C SER A 37 0.14 10.53 -0.07
N ALA A 38 0.27 11.08 1.14
CA ALA A 38 1.53 11.60 1.68
C ALA A 38 2.58 10.52 1.96
N LEU A 39 2.22 9.24 1.76
CA LEU A 39 3.12 8.12 1.87
C LEU A 39 4.23 8.20 0.82
N THR A 40 5.44 7.80 1.22
CA THR A 40 6.56 7.65 0.30
C THR A 40 6.32 6.45 -0.61
N ASN A 41 6.54 6.63 -1.90
CA ASN A 41 6.34 5.56 -2.87
C ASN A 41 7.31 4.39 -2.65
N ASN A 42 6.84 3.19 -2.98
CA ASN A 42 7.52 1.90 -2.80
C ASN A 42 7.97 1.62 -1.37
N MET A 43 7.21 2.11 -0.38
CA MET A 43 7.44 1.82 1.03
C MET A 43 6.21 1.18 1.67
N ILE A 44 6.47 0.32 2.64
CA ILE A 44 5.49 -0.13 3.62
C ILE A 44 5.97 0.24 5.02
N SER A 45 5.02 0.45 5.92
CA SER A 45 5.26 0.82 7.31
C SER A 45 4.35 0.03 8.24
N VAL A 46 4.86 -0.27 9.42
CA VAL A 46 4.17 -0.96 10.51
C VAL A 46 4.51 -0.21 11.80
N GLY A 47 3.57 0.57 12.30
CA GLY A 47 3.82 1.49 13.41
C GLY A 47 4.96 2.46 13.07
N THR A 48 6.05 2.39 13.82
CA THR A 48 7.24 3.24 13.61
C THR A 48 8.27 2.64 12.65
N ASP A 49 8.15 1.36 12.32
CA ASP A 49 9.09 0.67 11.45
C ASP A 49 8.66 0.83 9.99
N SER A 50 9.63 0.94 9.08
CA SER A 50 9.38 1.02 7.65
C SER A 50 10.47 0.34 6.84
N THR A 51 10.13 -0.03 5.62
CA THR A 51 11.07 -0.58 4.65
C THR A 51 10.66 -0.18 3.25
N SER A 52 11.67 0.08 2.40
CA SER A 52 11.46 0.16 0.96
C SER A 52 11.36 -1.25 0.37
N LEU A 53 10.59 -1.38 -0.71
CA LEU A 53 10.49 -2.56 -1.56
C LEU A 53 10.84 -2.13 -2.98
N ASN A 54 11.47 -2.99 -3.79
CA ASN A 54 11.91 -2.59 -5.14
C ASN A 54 11.41 -3.54 -6.24
N LYS A 55 10.93 -4.74 -5.90
CA LYS A 55 10.55 -5.78 -6.85
C LYS A 55 9.25 -6.44 -6.48
N TYR A 56 8.65 -7.12 -7.45
CA TYR A 56 7.51 -7.99 -7.22
C TYR A 56 7.52 -9.22 -8.12
N SER A 57 6.87 -10.27 -7.63
CA SER A 57 6.50 -11.46 -8.39
C SER A 57 4.98 -11.54 -8.44
N ALA A 58 4.39 -11.61 -9.64
CA ALA A 58 2.95 -11.65 -9.81
C ALA A 58 2.49 -12.80 -10.72
N TYR A 59 1.35 -13.40 -10.41
CA TYR A 59 0.70 -14.45 -11.18
C TYR A 59 -0.78 -14.60 -10.83
N VAL A 60 -1.50 -15.36 -11.64
CA VAL A 60 -2.87 -15.79 -11.38
C VAL A 60 -2.84 -17.13 -10.65
N ALA A 61 -3.38 -17.17 -9.45
CA ALA A 61 -3.55 -18.38 -8.65
C ALA A 61 -5.01 -18.83 -8.65
N THR A 62 -5.25 -20.12 -8.41
CA THR A 62 -6.59 -20.67 -8.16
C THR A 62 -6.70 -21.03 -6.69
N ASP A 63 -7.66 -20.43 -6.00
CA ASP A 63 -7.93 -20.76 -4.60
C ASP A 63 -8.60 -22.14 -4.49
N VAL A 64 -7.99 -23.01 -3.69
CA VAL A 64 -8.44 -24.41 -3.54
C VAL A 64 -9.80 -24.53 -2.84
N ASN A 65 -10.20 -23.51 -2.06
CA ASN A 65 -11.43 -23.56 -1.26
C ASN A 65 -12.66 -23.11 -2.06
N THR A 66 -12.47 -22.21 -3.03
CA THR A 66 -13.56 -21.62 -3.82
C THR A 66 -13.48 -21.96 -5.31
N ASN A 67 -12.38 -22.55 -5.79
CA ASN A 67 -12.06 -22.77 -7.19
C ASN A 67 -12.09 -21.50 -8.06
N LYS A 68 -11.95 -20.32 -7.44
CA LYS A 68 -11.90 -19.03 -8.12
C LYS A 68 -10.46 -18.56 -8.28
N THR A 69 -10.21 -17.83 -9.35
CA THR A 69 -8.90 -17.25 -9.63
C THR A 69 -8.72 -15.91 -8.94
N TYR A 70 -7.50 -15.60 -8.52
CA TYR A 70 -7.09 -14.32 -7.98
C TYR A 70 -5.66 -13.99 -8.42
N PHE A 71 -5.28 -12.72 -8.38
CA PHE A 71 -3.90 -12.27 -8.54
C PHE A 71 -3.19 -12.37 -7.21
N ASP A 72 -2.08 -13.09 -7.20
CA ASP A 72 -1.13 -13.17 -6.09
C ASP A 72 0.08 -12.31 -6.47
N ILE A 73 0.30 -11.23 -5.72
CA ILE A 73 1.38 -10.26 -5.96
C ILE A 73 2.26 -10.23 -4.70
N PHE A 74 3.44 -10.84 -4.80
CA PHE A 74 4.45 -10.86 -3.76
C PHE A 74 5.51 -9.78 -4.01
N ILE A 75 5.47 -8.69 -3.25
CA ILE A 75 6.36 -7.54 -3.36
C ILE A 75 7.48 -7.63 -2.32
N TYR A 76 8.73 -7.46 -2.72
CA TYR A 76 9.90 -7.66 -1.86
C TYR A 76 11.02 -6.65 -2.19
N LYS A 77 12.02 -6.59 -1.32
CA LYS A 77 13.10 -5.60 -1.44
C LYS A 77 14.02 -5.89 -2.62
N ASP A 78 14.84 -6.94 -2.55
CA ASP A 78 15.88 -7.19 -3.57
C ASP A 78 15.93 -8.65 -4.03
N ASP A 79 15.84 -9.59 -3.08
CA ASP A 79 15.87 -11.04 -3.31
C ASP A 79 14.56 -11.67 -2.81
N VAL A 80 13.91 -12.46 -3.65
CA VAL A 80 12.67 -13.19 -3.33
C VAL A 80 12.88 -14.19 -2.18
N LEU A 81 14.12 -14.65 -2.00
CA LEU A 81 14.51 -15.55 -0.92
C LEU A 81 14.76 -14.80 0.41
N ASP A 82 15.04 -13.49 0.37
CA ASP A 82 15.13 -12.66 1.57
C ASP A 82 13.74 -12.23 2.03
N ARG A 83 13.10 -13.12 2.79
CA ARG A 83 11.73 -12.95 3.28
C ARG A 83 11.65 -12.13 4.57
N LYS A 84 12.63 -11.29 4.89
CA LYS A 84 12.58 -10.40 6.08
C LYS A 84 11.63 -9.23 5.92
N GLN A 85 11.53 -8.71 4.70
CA GLN A 85 10.77 -7.51 4.34
C GLN A 85 9.97 -7.80 3.07
N TYR A 86 8.64 -7.88 3.15
CA TYR A 86 7.78 -8.07 1.97
C TYR A 86 6.36 -7.57 2.21
N MET A 87 5.58 -7.48 1.13
CA MET A 87 4.12 -7.40 1.18
C MET A 87 3.53 -8.43 0.23
N LEU A 88 2.61 -9.25 0.72
CA LEU A 88 1.76 -10.07 -0.14
C LEU A 88 0.44 -9.33 -0.33
N LEU A 89 -0.01 -9.19 -1.58
CA LEU A 89 -1.27 -8.56 -1.96
C LEU A 89 -2.10 -9.54 -2.78
N HIS A 90 -3.38 -9.67 -2.42
CA HIS A 90 -4.36 -10.41 -3.20
C HIS A 90 -5.44 -9.48 -3.75
N LEU A 91 -5.76 -9.66 -5.02
CA LEU A 91 -6.83 -8.98 -5.76
C LEU A 91 -7.53 -9.99 -6.66
N THR A 92 -8.82 -9.81 -6.97
CA THR A 92 -9.46 -10.59 -8.05
C THR A 92 -9.50 -9.86 -9.38
N GLU A 93 -9.24 -8.56 -9.38
CA GLU A 93 -9.17 -7.72 -10.59
C GLU A 93 -8.06 -6.67 -10.42
N ILE A 94 -7.22 -6.50 -11.44
CA ILE A 94 -6.25 -5.39 -11.50
C ILE A 94 -7.02 -4.11 -11.89
N PRO A 95 -7.04 -3.06 -11.06
CA PRO A 95 -7.71 -1.81 -11.40
C PRO A 95 -7.15 -1.20 -12.69
N THR A 96 -8.03 -0.98 -13.68
CA THR A 96 -7.70 -0.30 -14.94
C THR A 96 -8.14 1.17 -14.96
N ALA A 97 -8.89 1.59 -13.93
CA ALA A 97 -9.26 2.97 -13.65
C ALA A 97 -9.11 3.25 -12.16
N SER A 98 -8.91 4.51 -11.78
CA SER A 98 -8.79 4.91 -10.38
C SER A 98 -10.07 4.58 -9.60
N LYS A 99 -9.93 3.87 -8.49
CA LYS A 99 -11.03 3.49 -7.60
C LYS A 99 -10.54 3.27 -6.17
N THR A 100 -11.46 3.33 -5.22
CA THR A 100 -11.22 2.84 -3.86
C THR A 100 -11.57 1.36 -3.79
N LEU A 101 -10.68 0.56 -3.21
CA LEU A 101 -10.89 -0.82 -2.83
C LEU A 101 -11.14 -0.90 -1.32
N ASN A 102 -11.91 -1.89 -0.88
CA ASN A 102 -12.24 -2.14 0.52
C ASN A 102 -11.53 -3.40 1.02
N TRP A 103 -11.24 -3.46 2.31
CA TRP A 103 -10.78 -4.71 2.91
C TRP A 103 -11.84 -5.81 2.72
N GLN A 104 -11.39 -7.04 2.43
CA GLN A 104 -12.30 -8.19 2.29
C GLN A 104 -13.16 -8.38 3.55
N SER A 105 -14.48 -8.32 3.41
CA SER A 105 -15.41 -8.34 4.55
C SER A 105 -15.99 -9.73 4.87
N GLY A 106 -15.92 -10.66 3.91
CA GLY A 106 -16.61 -11.96 3.97
C GLY A 106 -15.75 -13.13 4.43
N ALA A 107 -15.77 -14.21 3.64
CA ALA A 107 -14.92 -15.39 3.86
C ALA A 107 -13.43 -15.01 3.80
N ASN A 108 -12.57 -15.79 4.46
CA ASN A 108 -11.12 -15.55 4.46
C ASN A 108 -10.37 -16.10 3.24
N ALA A 109 -11.04 -16.89 2.39
CA ALA A 109 -10.41 -17.49 1.23
C ALA A 109 -10.04 -16.41 0.20
N PRO A 110 -8.82 -16.41 -0.36
CA PRO A 110 -8.42 -15.44 -1.40
C PRO A 110 -9.37 -15.42 -2.61
N GLY A 111 -9.89 -16.57 -3.02
CA GLY A 111 -10.86 -16.63 -4.13
C GLY A 111 -12.25 -16.07 -3.79
N ALA A 112 -12.53 -15.72 -2.53
CA ALA A 112 -13.74 -15.02 -2.13
C ALA A 112 -13.61 -13.48 -2.18
N ILE A 113 -12.43 -12.94 -2.51
CA ILE A 113 -12.20 -11.50 -2.68
C ILE A 113 -13.04 -10.99 -3.87
N LYS A 114 -13.81 -9.92 -3.69
CA LYS A 114 -14.56 -9.27 -4.77
C LYS A 114 -13.69 -8.28 -5.56
N ALA A 115 -14.17 -7.84 -6.72
CA ALA A 115 -13.44 -6.94 -7.63
C ALA A 115 -13.13 -5.54 -7.03
N ASP A 116 -13.87 -5.14 -5.99
CA ASP A 116 -13.67 -3.93 -5.21
C ASP A 116 -13.04 -4.22 -3.84
N GLU A 117 -12.56 -5.44 -3.60
CA GLU A 117 -11.93 -5.84 -2.36
C GLU A 117 -10.43 -6.14 -2.52
N PHE A 118 -9.69 -6.08 -1.42
CA PHE A 118 -8.28 -6.46 -1.34
C PHE A 118 -7.96 -7.13 0.00
N VAL A 119 -6.83 -7.83 0.05
CA VAL A 119 -6.18 -8.28 1.28
C VAL A 119 -4.68 -8.10 1.16
N ILE A 120 -4.03 -7.67 2.25
CA ILE A 120 -2.58 -7.54 2.34
C ILE A 120 -2.01 -8.29 3.54
N TYR A 121 -0.75 -8.71 3.42
CA TYR A 121 0.03 -9.27 4.52
C TYR A 121 1.45 -8.68 4.50
N PRO A 122 1.64 -7.48 5.07
CA PRO A 122 2.96 -6.89 5.17
C PRO A 122 3.79 -7.68 6.20
N LYS A 123 5.09 -7.79 5.92
CA LYS A 123 6.10 -8.31 6.84
C LYS A 123 7.20 -7.30 6.94
N VAL A 124 7.40 -6.78 8.16
CA VAL A 124 8.46 -5.82 8.46
C VAL A 124 9.32 -6.35 9.60
N ASN A 125 10.65 -6.31 9.45
CA ASN A 125 11.63 -6.77 10.44
C ASN A 125 11.38 -8.21 10.91
N ASP A 126 11.13 -9.10 9.95
CA ASP A 126 10.83 -10.52 10.16
C ASP A 126 9.47 -10.82 10.86
N LYS A 127 8.67 -9.80 11.18
CA LYS A 127 7.33 -9.95 11.76
C LYS A 127 6.23 -9.69 10.72
N ARG A 128 5.37 -10.69 10.52
CA ARG A 128 4.23 -10.62 9.58
C ARG A 128 2.99 -10.12 10.30
N TRP A 129 2.19 -9.33 9.59
CA TRP A 129 0.95 -8.78 10.10
C TRP A 129 -0.23 -9.25 9.26
N PHE A 130 -1.36 -9.45 9.93
CA PHE A 130 -2.54 -10.11 9.38
C PHE A 130 -3.78 -9.27 9.64
N GLY A 131 -4.74 -9.33 8.71
CA GLY A 131 -6.11 -9.00 9.07
C GLY A 131 -6.64 -10.04 10.04
N VAL A 132 -7.30 -9.59 11.10
CA VAL A 132 -7.84 -10.47 12.13
C VAL A 132 -9.14 -11.09 11.64
N TYR A 133 -9.24 -12.40 11.72
CA TYR A 133 -10.42 -13.15 11.37
C TYR A 133 -11.09 -13.72 12.61
N SER A 134 -12.40 -13.50 12.68
CA SER A 134 -13.29 -14.03 13.71
C SER A 134 -14.14 -15.19 13.14
N VAL A 135 -15.04 -15.73 13.95
CA VAL A 135 -15.97 -16.78 13.50
C VAL A 135 -16.93 -16.34 12.38
N SER A 136 -17.14 -15.03 12.21
CA SER A 136 -18.11 -14.48 11.27
C SER A 136 -17.50 -13.75 10.06
N GLY A 137 -16.18 -13.56 10.03
CA GLY A 137 -15.53 -12.75 9.01
C GLY A 137 -14.32 -11.99 9.55
N TYR A 138 -13.69 -11.18 8.69
CA TYR A 138 -12.65 -10.27 9.12
C TYR A 138 -13.19 -9.22 10.09
N GLU A 139 -12.50 -9.03 11.22
CA GLU A 139 -12.67 -7.87 12.10
C GLU A 139 -11.96 -6.64 11.51
N THR A 140 -10.87 -6.88 10.78
CA THR A 140 -10.12 -5.83 10.10
C THR A 140 -10.98 -5.14 9.05
N THR A 141 -10.90 -3.82 9.04
CA THR A 141 -11.47 -2.96 8.00
C THR A 141 -10.38 -2.04 7.48
N GLY A 142 -10.57 -1.51 6.28
CA GLY A 142 -9.59 -0.63 5.66
C GLY A 142 -9.96 -0.31 4.23
N THR A 143 -9.32 0.71 3.67
CA THR A 143 -9.45 1.06 2.26
C THR A 143 -8.08 1.18 1.61
N MET A 144 -8.04 0.93 0.32
CA MET A 144 -6.87 1.15 -0.52
C MET A 144 -7.29 2.00 -1.71
N GLN A 145 -6.59 3.10 -1.93
CA GLN A 145 -6.75 3.90 -3.14
C GLN A 145 -5.92 3.29 -4.25
N ALA A 146 -6.60 2.86 -5.31
CA ALA A 146 -5.99 2.51 -6.58
C ALA A 146 -6.05 3.73 -7.50
N THR A 147 -4.90 4.26 -7.88
CA THR A 147 -4.77 5.40 -8.80
C THR A 147 -4.14 4.91 -10.10
N VAL A 148 -4.85 5.08 -11.21
CA VAL A 148 -4.33 4.78 -12.55
C VAL A 148 -4.03 6.09 -13.25
N ASN A 149 -2.76 6.32 -13.57
CA ASN A 149 -2.31 7.52 -14.27
C ASN A 149 -1.10 7.19 -15.16
N ASN A 150 -1.06 7.72 -16.39
CA ASN A 150 0.07 7.57 -17.32
C ASN A 150 0.61 6.13 -17.47
N GLY A 151 -0.29 5.14 -17.54
CA GLY A 151 0.08 3.72 -17.69
C GLY A 151 0.66 3.07 -16.43
N LYS A 152 0.54 3.72 -15.26
CA LYS A 152 0.93 3.18 -13.97
C LYS A 152 -0.28 2.93 -13.08
N LEU A 153 -0.17 1.92 -12.23
CA LEU A 153 -1.09 1.67 -11.12
C LEU A 153 -0.36 1.94 -9.81
N THR A 154 -0.83 2.93 -9.06
CA THR A 154 -0.38 3.19 -7.68
C THR A 154 -1.43 2.69 -6.70
N LEU A 155 -1.03 1.81 -5.79
CA LEU A 155 -1.87 1.30 -4.71
C LEU A 155 -1.39 1.90 -3.39
N SER A 156 -2.25 2.65 -2.70
CA SER A 156 -1.94 3.26 -1.40
C SER A 156 -2.99 2.95 -0.36
N TYR A 157 -2.57 2.52 0.82
CA TYR A 157 -3.43 2.30 1.99
C TYR A 157 -2.79 2.94 3.22
N GLU A 158 -3.61 3.51 4.10
CA GLU A 158 -3.17 4.23 5.28
C GLU A 158 -3.85 3.69 6.53
N ASP A 159 -3.06 3.51 7.59
CA ASP A 159 -3.51 3.26 8.96
C ASP A 159 -4.44 2.05 9.14
N ILE A 160 -4.30 1.02 8.30
CA ILE A 160 -5.05 -0.24 8.47
C ILE A 160 -4.50 -0.95 9.72
N GLU A 161 -5.36 -1.19 10.71
CA GLU A 161 -4.97 -1.92 11.90
C GLU A 161 -4.89 -3.43 11.63
N LEU A 162 -3.67 -3.95 11.65
CA LEU A 162 -3.35 -5.37 11.49
C LEU A 162 -2.78 -5.93 12.79
N ALA A 163 -2.84 -7.25 12.95
CA ALA A 163 -2.38 -7.96 14.13
C ALA A 163 -1.22 -8.90 13.84
N ASP A 164 -0.51 -9.30 14.89
CA ASP A 164 0.56 -10.29 14.83
C ASP A 164 0.06 -11.72 14.58
N GLU A 165 -1.24 -11.96 14.73
CA GLU A 165 -1.89 -13.24 14.49
C GLU A 165 -3.18 -13.08 13.67
N PHE A 166 -3.51 -14.12 12.91
CA PHE A 166 -4.72 -14.15 12.08
C PHE A 166 -5.98 -14.49 12.90
N ILE A 167 -5.85 -15.36 13.90
CA ILE A 167 -6.97 -15.83 14.72
C ILE A 167 -7.10 -14.91 15.95
N SER A 168 -8.27 -14.28 16.13
CA SER A 168 -8.47 -13.22 17.12
C SER A 168 -8.05 -13.58 18.56
N VAL A 169 -8.31 -14.82 19.00
CA VAL A 169 -7.94 -15.28 20.36
C VAL A 169 -6.43 -15.39 20.61
N ASN A 170 -5.62 -15.40 19.55
CA ASN A 170 -4.16 -15.49 19.63
C ASN A 170 -3.48 -14.12 19.48
N VAL A 171 -4.23 -13.07 19.14
CA VAL A 171 -3.66 -11.73 18.93
C VAL A 171 -3.06 -11.20 20.22
N THR A 172 -1.79 -10.80 20.16
CA THR A 172 -1.11 -10.16 21.31
C THR A 172 -0.70 -8.73 21.02
N GLU A 173 -0.59 -8.35 19.75
CA GLU A 173 -0.21 -7.01 19.32
C GLU A 173 -0.98 -6.57 18.08
N ARG A 174 -1.28 -5.27 18.02
CA ARG A 174 -1.88 -4.60 16.85
C ARG A 174 -1.04 -3.40 16.44
N LYS A 175 -0.91 -3.17 15.14
CA LYS A 175 -0.20 -2.03 14.56
C LYS A 175 -0.98 -1.48 13.38
N LYS A 176 -0.96 -0.14 13.28
CA LYS A 176 -1.33 0.56 12.06
C LYS A 176 -0.28 0.26 10.98
N CYS A 177 -0.76 -0.17 9.83
CA CYS A 177 0.05 -0.47 8.66
C CYS A 177 -0.36 0.45 7.52
N SER A 178 0.64 1.01 6.84
CA SER A 178 0.45 1.88 5.69
C SER A 178 1.43 1.51 4.60
N GLY A 179 1.06 1.68 3.34
CA GLY A 179 1.96 1.42 2.23
C GLY A 179 1.52 2.08 0.93
N LYS A 180 2.50 2.39 0.08
CA LYS A 180 2.28 2.95 -1.26
C LYS A 180 3.22 2.26 -2.22
N LEU A 181 2.68 1.62 -3.26
CA LEU A 181 3.45 0.89 -4.26
C LEU A 181 2.99 1.28 -5.66
N THR A 182 3.92 1.47 -6.59
CA THR A 182 3.59 1.76 -7.99
C THR A 182 4.13 0.70 -8.93
N PHE A 183 3.26 0.24 -9.82
CA PHE A 183 3.51 -0.75 -10.86
C PHE A 183 3.34 -0.11 -12.23
N LEU A 184 4.04 -0.62 -13.24
CA LEU A 184 3.59 -0.43 -14.62
C LEU A 184 2.30 -1.24 -14.82
N LEU A 185 1.25 -0.62 -15.33
CA LEU A 185 -0.02 -1.30 -15.53
C LEU A 185 0.10 -2.40 -16.59
N SER A 186 0.93 -2.18 -17.62
CA SER A 186 1.19 -3.16 -18.68
C SER A 186 1.74 -4.49 -18.17
N ASP A 187 2.51 -4.44 -17.08
CA ASP A 187 3.17 -5.61 -16.50
C ASP A 187 2.18 -6.51 -15.76
N LEU A 188 1.13 -5.90 -15.20
CA LEU A 188 0.05 -6.60 -14.51
C LEU A 188 -1.04 -7.07 -15.48
N GLN A 189 -1.02 -6.56 -16.71
CA GLN A 189 -1.94 -6.97 -17.77
C GLN A 189 -1.43 -8.25 -18.45
N GLY A 190 -2.26 -9.29 -18.48
CA GLY A 190 -1.92 -10.56 -19.11
C GLY A 190 -1.08 -11.51 -18.25
N LEU A 191 -1.09 -11.32 -16.92
CA LEU A 191 -0.57 -12.33 -16.00
C LEU A 191 -1.25 -13.68 -16.23
N THR A 192 -0.46 -14.75 -16.06
CA THR A 192 -0.92 -16.14 -16.18
C THR A 192 -0.60 -16.88 -14.89
N THR A 193 -0.76 -18.20 -14.85
CA THR A 193 -0.34 -19.03 -13.72
C THR A 193 1.17 -19.11 -13.53
N THR A 194 1.96 -18.63 -14.50
CA THR A 194 3.42 -18.54 -14.36
C THR A 194 3.80 -17.19 -13.78
N ALA A 195 4.60 -17.22 -12.71
CA ALA A 195 5.13 -16.03 -12.06
C ALA A 195 6.02 -15.19 -12.98
N GLN A 196 5.75 -13.90 -13.02
CA GLN A 196 6.61 -12.89 -13.64
C GLN A 196 7.25 -12.06 -12.54
N THR A 197 8.58 -11.86 -12.63
CA THR A 197 9.35 -11.04 -11.68
C THR A 197 9.78 -9.75 -12.35
N LEU A 198 9.43 -8.62 -11.74
CA LEU A 198 9.55 -7.28 -12.31
C LEU A 198 9.92 -6.26 -11.23
N ASP A 199 10.41 -5.09 -11.65
CA ASP A 199 10.76 -4.00 -10.76
C ASP A 199 9.55 -3.09 -10.49
N LEU A 200 9.42 -2.60 -9.27
CA LEU A 200 8.51 -1.49 -8.97
C LEU A 200 9.03 -0.20 -9.61
N VAL A 201 8.12 0.71 -9.96
CA VAL A 201 8.48 1.98 -10.60
C VAL A 201 8.20 3.17 -9.68
N ALA A 202 8.77 4.32 -10.02
CA ALA A 202 8.37 5.58 -9.39
C ALA A 202 6.91 5.93 -9.75
N GLU A 203 6.25 6.70 -8.90
CA GLU A 203 4.91 7.27 -9.15
C GLU A 203 4.85 8.07 -10.45
#